data_AF-A0A652KFD9-F1
#
_entry.id   AF-A0A652KFD9-F1
#
_cell.length_a   1.000
_cell.length_b   1.000
_cell.length_c   1.000
_cell.angle_alpha   90.00
_cell.angle_beta   90.00
_cell.angle_gamma   90.00
#
_symmetry.space_group_name_H-M   'P 1'
#
loop_
_entity.id
_entity.type
_entity.pdbx_description
1 polymer ?
#
loop_
_entity_poly.entity_id
_entity_poly.type
_entity_poly.pdbx_seq_one_letter_code
_entity_poly.pdbx_strand_id
1 'polypeptide(L)'
;MAGWLEGRVPNWPGYLSDEFGAEEENGARHLVPVLVTLNRAGFVTVGSQPGEVDGRYRQRASVDGIVHDHGPLFGRLLALQGQGFTVVRGWPKQQHVITEENGRPFTTFGGWRWRRDYVHTMWRGVGHRALRELREHGASIHIYDPVWGRDDRLWPALAGVVR
;
A
#
# COMPACT_ATOMS: atom_id res chain seq x y z
N MET A 1 5.38 7.97 -7.98
CA MET A 1 4.16 7.20 -7.68
C MET A 1 2.90 7.85 -8.25
N ALA A 2 2.41 9.00 -7.76
CA ALA A 2 1.22 9.65 -8.35
C ALA A 2 1.31 9.87 -9.88
N GLY A 3 2.45 10.36 -10.37
CA GLY A 3 2.68 10.50 -11.81
C GLY A 3 2.72 9.17 -12.57
N TRP A 4 3.11 8.07 -11.90
CA TRP A 4 3.04 6.73 -12.51
C TRP A 4 1.59 6.26 -12.58
N LEU A 5 0.80 6.36 -11.49
CA LEU A 5 -0.64 6.03 -11.47
C LEU A 5 -1.47 6.85 -12.49
N GLU A 6 -1.00 8.04 -12.86
CA GLU A 6 -1.64 8.91 -13.86
C GLU A 6 -1.10 8.72 -15.29
N GLY A 7 -0.19 7.77 -15.51
CA GLY A 7 0.40 7.49 -16.82
C GLY A 7 1.40 8.54 -17.31
N ARG A 8 1.79 9.48 -16.45
CA ARG A 8 2.78 10.54 -16.76
C ARG A 8 4.22 10.07 -16.57
N VAL A 9 4.43 8.99 -15.81
CA VAL A 9 5.72 8.32 -15.62
C VAL A 9 5.55 6.88 -16.07
N PRO A 10 6.37 6.38 -17.02
CA PRO A 10 6.12 5.09 -17.67
C PRO A 10 6.38 3.90 -16.76
N ASN A 11 7.23 4.05 -15.73
CA ASN A 11 7.57 2.95 -14.84
C ASN A 11 7.73 3.40 -13.38
N TRP A 12 7.66 2.40 -12.49
CA TRP A 12 7.93 2.53 -11.07
C TRP A 12 9.02 1.49 -10.72
N PRO A 13 10.18 1.87 -10.13
CA PRO A 13 11.31 0.96 -9.86
C PRO A 13 11.02 -0.32 -9.08
N GLY A 14 9.86 -0.43 -8.42
CA GLY A 14 9.40 -1.63 -7.72
C GLY A 14 8.32 -2.45 -8.45
N TYR A 15 7.89 -2.03 -9.65
CA TYR A 15 6.92 -2.76 -10.46
C TYR A 15 7.63 -3.63 -11.49
N LEU A 16 7.29 -4.92 -11.53
CA LEU A 16 7.94 -5.91 -12.41
C LEU A 16 7.43 -5.89 -13.85
N SER A 17 6.41 -5.06 -14.18
CA SER A 17 5.99 -4.84 -15.56
C SER A 17 6.49 -3.49 -16.08
N ASP A 18 6.97 -3.52 -17.33
CA ASP A 18 7.30 -2.30 -18.10
C ASP A 18 6.04 -1.58 -18.62
N GLU A 19 4.85 -2.13 -18.34
CA GLU A 19 3.56 -1.62 -18.79
C GLU A 19 2.85 -0.85 -17.69
N PHE A 20 2.64 0.44 -17.95
CA PHE A 20 1.65 1.25 -17.24
C PHE A 20 0.25 0.65 -17.43
N GLY A 21 -0.58 0.63 -16.38
CA GLY A 21 -1.99 0.25 -16.50
C GLY A 21 -2.37 -1.16 -16.02
N ALA A 22 -1.47 -1.95 -15.43
CA ALA A 22 -1.83 -3.25 -14.86
C ALA A 22 -2.89 -3.18 -13.74
N GLU A 23 -3.07 -2.02 -13.09
CA GLU A 23 -4.21 -1.77 -12.19
C GLU A 23 -5.56 -1.64 -12.96
N GLU A 24 -5.53 -1.27 -14.24
CA GLU A 24 -6.73 -1.18 -15.09
C GLU A 24 -7.23 -2.55 -15.56
N GLU A 25 -6.34 -3.52 -15.74
CA GLU A 25 -6.68 -4.86 -16.26
C GLU A 25 -7.21 -5.82 -15.18
N ASN A 26 -6.84 -5.62 -13.92
CA ASN A 26 -7.15 -6.54 -12.81
C ASN A 26 -8.25 -6.02 -11.87
N GLY A 27 -9.18 -5.19 -12.35
CA GLY A 27 -10.33 -4.75 -11.55
C GLY A 27 -10.02 -3.73 -10.44
N ALA A 28 -8.83 -3.13 -10.42
CA ALA A 28 -8.40 -2.16 -9.39
C ALA A 28 -8.48 -0.69 -9.85
N ARG A 29 -9.02 -0.41 -11.05
CA ARG A 29 -9.06 0.94 -11.65
C ARG A 29 -9.72 1.99 -10.74
N HIS A 30 -10.74 1.62 -9.97
CA HIS A 30 -11.45 2.53 -9.06
C HIS A 30 -10.61 2.95 -7.86
N LEU A 31 -9.48 2.28 -7.58
CA LEU A 31 -8.54 2.65 -6.52
C LEU A 31 -7.66 3.83 -6.93
N VAL A 32 -7.36 3.98 -8.23
CA VAL A 32 -6.42 4.96 -8.76
C VAL A 32 -6.65 6.38 -8.22
N PRO A 33 -7.88 6.94 -8.18
CA PRO A 33 -8.10 8.30 -7.67
C PRO A 33 -7.68 8.48 -6.21
N VAL A 34 -7.98 7.52 -5.33
CA VAL A 34 -7.60 7.61 -3.91
C VAL A 34 -6.09 7.39 -3.75
N LEU A 35 -5.50 6.45 -4.48
CA LEU A 35 -4.05 6.22 -4.45
C LEU A 35 -3.27 7.45 -4.91
N VAL A 36 -3.70 8.12 -5.98
CA VAL A 36 -3.13 9.39 -6.43
C VAL A 36 -3.20 10.44 -5.32
N THR A 37 -4.34 10.57 -4.66
CA THR A 37 -4.54 11.54 -3.58
C THR A 37 -3.63 11.26 -2.39
N LEU A 38 -3.52 10.00 -1.96
CA LEU A 38 -2.60 9.55 -0.91
C LEU A 38 -1.15 9.88 -1.24
N ASN A 39 -0.72 9.56 -2.46
CA ASN A 39 0.64 9.82 -2.93
C ASN A 39 0.98 11.31 -2.97
N ARG A 40 0.04 12.15 -3.43
CA ARG A 40 0.21 13.61 -3.43
C ARG A 40 0.25 14.19 -2.02
N ALA A 41 -0.47 13.59 -1.07
CA ALA A 41 -0.47 13.99 0.34
C ALA A 41 0.78 13.53 1.12
N GLY A 42 1.66 12.71 0.50
CA GLY A 42 2.91 12.25 1.11
C GLY A 42 2.85 10.84 1.71
N PHE A 43 1.79 10.07 1.46
CA PHE A 43 1.80 8.63 1.69
C PHE A 43 2.13 7.91 0.38
N VAL A 44 3.40 7.53 0.22
CA VAL A 44 3.90 6.89 -1.00
C VAL A 44 3.47 5.43 -0.98
N THR A 45 2.41 5.09 -1.72
CA THR A 45 1.85 3.73 -1.77
C THR A 45 2.78 2.81 -2.56
N VAL A 46 2.95 1.58 -2.09
CA VAL A 46 3.88 0.60 -2.68
C VAL A 46 3.15 -0.67 -3.11
N GLY A 47 2.08 -1.05 -2.42
CA GLY A 47 1.18 -2.13 -2.80
C GLY A 47 -0.27 -1.77 -2.46
N SER A 48 -1.22 -2.25 -3.27
CA SER A 48 -2.65 -2.16 -2.97
C SER A 48 -3.42 -3.27 -3.68
N GLN A 49 -4.59 -3.63 -3.13
CA GLN A 49 -5.55 -4.54 -3.76
C GLN A 49 -6.97 -4.24 -3.26
N PRO A 50 -8.01 -4.42 -4.09
CA PRO A 50 -9.39 -4.28 -3.68
C PRO A 50 -9.82 -5.37 -2.70
N GLY A 51 -10.98 -5.18 -2.08
CA GLY A 51 -11.73 -6.26 -1.45
C GLY A 51 -12.53 -7.00 -2.52
N GLU A 52 -12.32 -8.31 -2.62
CA GLU A 52 -12.99 -9.13 -3.64
C GLU A 52 -13.28 -10.53 -3.09
N VAL A 53 -14.34 -11.16 -3.58
CA VAL A 53 -14.58 -12.61 -3.42
C VAL A 53 -15.01 -13.16 -4.77
N ASP A 54 -14.23 -14.08 -5.32
CA ASP A 54 -14.54 -14.80 -6.55
C ASP A 54 -14.27 -16.29 -6.38
N GLY A 55 -15.33 -17.10 -6.38
CA GLY A 55 -15.24 -18.55 -6.20
C GLY A 55 -14.48 -18.96 -4.94
N ARG A 56 -13.26 -19.48 -5.11
CA ARG A 56 -12.37 -19.93 -4.01
C ARG A 56 -11.31 -18.91 -3.62
N TYR A 57 -11.35 -17.75 -4.25
CA TYR A 57 -10.46 -16.63 -4.07
C TYR A 57 -11.14 -15.55 -3.24
N ARG A 58 -10.46 -15.02 -2.23
CA ARG A 58 -10.96 -13.88 -1.45
C ARG A 58 -9.84 -12.95 -1.04
N GLN A 59 -10.09 -11.66 -1.19
CA GLN A 59 -9.18 -10.56 -0.89
C GLN A 59 -9.78 -9.64 0.18
N ARG A 60 -8.92 -9.07 1.00
CA ARG A 60 -9.21 -7.89 1.83
C ARG A 60 -8.72 -6.66 1.10
N ALA A 61 -9.54 -5.61 1.10
CA ALA A 61 -9.09 -4.30 0.68
C ALA A 61 -7.87 -3.91 1.52
N SER A 62 -6.75 -3.59 0.88
CA SER A 62 -5.51 -3.25 1.57
C SER A 62 -4.64 -2.29 0.78
N VAL A 63 -3.85 -1.51 1.52
CA VAL A 63 -2.83 -0.63 0.98
C VAL A 63 -1.61 -0.64 1.90
N ASP A 64 -0.43 -0.62 1.32
CA ASP A 64 0.81 -0.37 2.04
C ASP A 64 1.63 0.72 1.38
N GLY A 65 2.47 1.36 2.18
CA GLY A 65 3.28 2.47 1.71
C GLY A 65 4.18 3.04 2.78
N ILE A 66 4.80 4.17 2.45
CA ILE A 66 5.72 4.89 3.33
C ILE A 66 5.24 6.32 3.51
N VAL A 67 5.24 6.80 4.75
CA VAL A 67 4.89 8.17 5.12
C VAL A 67 5.98 8.75 6.01
N HIS A 68 6.12 10.08 6.04
CA HIS A 68 7.00 10.74 6.99
C HIS A 68 6.47 10.58 8.43
N ASP A 69 7.30 10.04 9.33
CA ASP A 69 6.93 9.63 10.69
C ASP A 69 6.63 10.78 11.67
N HIS A 70 7.14 11.98 11.40
CA HIS A 70 6.79 13.22 12.11
C HIS A 70 5.68 14.05 11.42
N GLY A 71 5.18 13.61 10.26
CA GLY A 71 4.16 14.33 9.52
C GLY A 71 2.74 14.16 10.09
N PRO A 72 1.84 15.15 9.93
CA PRO A 72 0.46 15.04 10.43
C PRO A 72 -0.32 13.90 9.77
N LEU A 73 0.03 13.51 8.53
CA LEU A 73 -0.59 12.37 7.85
C LEU A 73 -0.30 11.04 8.56
N PHE A 74 0.86 10.88 9.19
CA PHE A 74 1.20 9.66 9.92
C PHE A 74 0.20 9.39 11.06
N GLY A 75 -0.08 10.39 11.89
CA GLY A 75 -1.08 10.27 12.96
C GLY A 75 -2.49 9.98 12.44
N ARG A 76 -2.89 10.62 11.34
CA ARG A 76 -4.20 10.39 10.70
C ARG A 76 -4.35 8.97 10.15
N LEU A 77 -3.29 8.41 9.56
CA LEU A 77 -3.27 7.01 9.10
C LEU A 77 -3.38 6.04 10.27
N LEU A 78 -2.67 6.28 11.38
CA LEU A 78 -2.77 5.44 12.59
C LEU A 78 -4.18 5.50 13.21
N ALA A 79 -4.84 6.66 13.18
CA ALA A 79 -6.19 6.84 13.71
C ALA A 79 -7.26 6.00 12.99
N LEU A 80 -6.98 5.45 11.80
CA LEU A 80 -7.86 4.52 11.10
C LEU A 80 -8.12 3.23 11.91
N GLN A 81 -7.25 2.86 12.87
CA GLN A 81 -7.54 1.77 13.81
C GLN A 81 -8.86 1.99 14.57
N GLY A 82 -9.15 3.24 14.97
CA GLY A 82 -10.39 3.60 15.66
C GLY A 82 -11.65 3.42 14.81
N GLN A 83 -11.50 3.23 13.49
CA GLN A 83 -12.62 2.99 12.56
C GLN A 83 -12.82 1.48 12.26
N GLY A 84 -12.03 0.61 12.90
CA GLY A 84 -12.09 -0.84 12.77
C GLY A 84 -11.16 -1.42 11.70
N PHE A 85 -10.26 -0.63 11.12
CA PHE A 85 -9.23 -1.12 10.22
C PHE A 85 -8.04 -1.68 10.99
N THR A 86 -7.35 -2.66 10.41
CA THR A 86 -6.05 -3.05 10.94
C THR A 86 -4.98 -2.15 10.35
N VAL A 87 -4.26 -1.41 11.21
CA VAL A 87 -3.11 -0.59 10.82
C VAL A 87 -1.88 -1.16 11.50
N VAL A 88 -0.84 -1.45 10.72
CA VAL A 88 0.42 -2.00 11.20
C VAL A 88 1.56 -1.07 10.81
N ARG A 89 2.35 -0.65 11.80
CA ARG A 89 3.58 0.13 11.60
C ARG A 89 4.78 -0.80 11.41
N GLY A 90 5.62 -0.47 10.44
CA GLY A 90 6.84 -1.20 10.17
C GLY A 90 6.56 -2.63 9.74
N TRP A 91 7.46 -3.53 10.14
CA TRP A 91 7.41 -4.93 9.74
C TRP A 91 6.85 -5.80 10.87
N PRO A 92 5.61 -6.29 10.77
CA PRO A 92 5.06 -7.17 11.79
C PRO A 92 5.78 -8.53 11.78
N LYS A 93 6.04 -9.06 12.98
CA LYS A 93 6.54 -10.43 13.14
C LYS A 93 5.51 -11.47 12.71
N GLN A 94 4.23 -11.16 12.90
CA GLN A 94 3.12 -12.01 12.49
C GLN A 94 2.81 -11.81 11.01
N GLN A 95 2.44 -12.88 10.31
CA GLN A 95 1.88 -12.79 8.97
C GLN A 95 0.41 -12.37 9.05
N HIS A 96 0.07 -11.35 8.26
CA HIS A 96 -1.30 -10.91 8.04
C HIS A 96 -1.73 -11.35 6.65
N VAL A 97 -2.73 -12.23 6.60
CA VAL A 97 -3.27 -12.75 5.34
C VAL A 97 -4.23 -11.73 4.76
N ILE A 98 -3.96 -11.26 3.54
CA ILE A 98 -4.80 -10.31 2.80
C ILE A 98 -5.45 -10.93 1.57
N THR A 99 -4.96 -12.10 1.13
CA THR A 99 -5.60 -12.91 0.10
C THR A 99 -5.54 -14.37 0.48
N GLU A 100 -6.64 -15.09 0.26
CA GLU A 100 -6.71 -16.53 0.33
C GLU A 100 -7.17 -17.13 -0.99
N GLU A 101 -6.62 -18.31 -1.29
CA GLU A 101 -7.06 -19.15 -2.40
C GLU A 101 -7.26 -20.58 -1.86
N ASN A 102 -8.44 -21.17 -2.11
CA ASN A 102 -8.79 -22.49 -1.58
C ASN A 102 -8.66 -22.60 -0.04
N GLY A 103 -8.94 -21.50 0.68
CA GLY A 103 -8.80 -21.42 2.14
C GLY A 103 -7.36 -21.45 2.66
N ARG A 104 -6.36 -21.27 1.79
CA ARG A 104 -4.95 -21.17 2.14
C ARG A 104 -4.46 -19.74 1.94
N PRO A 105 -3.54 -19.23 2.78
CA PRO A 105 -2.90 -17.94 2.54
C PRO A 105 -2.22 -17.90 1.17
N PHE A 106 -2.60 -16.91 0.35
CA PHE A 106 -2.01 -16.65 -0.96
C PHE A 106 -1.11 -15.41 -0.92
N THR A 107 -1.68 -14.28 -0.49
CA THR A 107 -0.92 -13.03 -0.26
C THR A 107 -0.92 -12.68 1.22
N THR A 108 0.26 -12.40 1.75
CA THR A 108 0.46 -11.95 3.14
C THR A 108 1.43 -10.79 3.20
N PHE A 109 1.28 -9.93 4.21
CA PHE A 109 2.38 -9.05 4.63
C PHE A 109 2.86 -9.46 6.03
N GLY A 110 4.13 -9.16 6.33
CA GLY A 110 4.76 -9.59 7.59
C GLY A 110 5.38 -10.98 7.56
N GLY A 111 5.87 -11.43 8.71
CA GLY A 111 6.45 -12.77 8.90
C GLY A 111 7.88 -12.94 8.39
N TRP A 112 8.35 -12.08 7.49
CA TRP A 112 9.71 -12.12 6.94
C TRP A 112 10.34 -10.74 7.00
N ARG A 113 11.57 -10.67 7.51
CA ARG A 113 12.31 -9.41 7.59
C ARG A 113 12.97 -9.12 6.25
N TRP A 114 12.71 -7.95 5.67
CA TRP A 114 13.43 -7.53 4.48
C TRP A 114 14.93 -7.53 4.72
N ARG A 115 15.68 -7.98 3.70
CA ARG A 115 17.13 -7.82 3.70
C ARG A 115 17.46 -6.32 3.67
N ARG A 116 18.60 -5.95 4.26
CA ARG A 116 19.00 -4.55 4.45
C ARG A 116 19.16 -3.78 3.11
N ASP A 117 19.43 -4.50 2.04
CA ASP A 117 19.54 -4.03 0.65
C ASP A 117 18.18 -3.85 -0.04
N TYR A 118 17.08 -4.36 0.52
CA TYR A 118 15.76 -4.29 -0.11
C TYR A 118 15.34 -2.87 -0.50
N VAL A 119 15.61 -1.89 0.37
CA VAL A 119 15.33 -0.47 0.07
C VAL A 119 16.14 0.01 -1.13
N HIS A 120 17.39 -0.43 -1.30
CA HIS A 120 18.18 -0.07 -2.48
C HIS A 120 17.67 -0.75 -3.75
N THR A 121 17.22 -1.99 -3.66
CA THR A 121 16.66 -2.73 -4.78
C THR A 121 15.32 -2.15 -5.22
N MET A 122 14.40 -1.92 -4.28
CA MET A 122 13.06 -1.39 -4.55
C MET A 122 13.08 0.06 -5.04
N TRP A 123 14.01 0.88 -4.57
CA TRP A 123 14.12 2.30 -4.91
C TRP A 123 15.32 2.58 -5.81
N ARG A 124 15.66 1.64 -6.69
CA ARG A 124 16.76 1.81 -7.65
C ARG A 124 16.52 3.06 -8.50
N GLY A 125 17.56 3.89 -8.66
CA GLY A 125 17.48 5.15 -9.40
C GLY A 125 17.03 6.36 -8.56
N VAL A 126 16.59 6.16 -7.31
CA VAL A 126 16.33 7.26 -6.38
C VAL A 126 17.65 7.80 -5.81
N GLY A 127 17.80 9.12 -5.83
CA GLY A 127 19.02 9.80 -5.37
C GLY A 127 19.31 9.55 -3.89
N HIS A 128 20.61 9.52 -3.54
CA HIS A 128 21.08 9.21 -2.18
C HIS A 128 20.47 10.09 -1.07
N ARG A 129 20.19 11.37 -1.36
CA ARG A 129 19.55 12.28 -0.39
C ARG A 129 18.14 11.81 -0.03
N ALA A 130 17.33 11.44 -1.03
CA ALA A 130 15.98 10.96 -0.80
C ALA A 130 15.97 9.58 -0.10
N LEU A 131 16.92 8.71 -0.43
CA LEU A 131 17.08 7.44 0.29
C LEU A 131 17.51 7.62 1.74
N ARG A 132 18.32 8.64 2.05
CA ARG A 132 18.68 8.99 3.43
C ARG A 132 17.46 9.52 4.19
N GLU A 133 16.72 10.44 3.59
CA GLU A 133 15.47 10.97 4.17
C GLU A 133 14.49 9.83 4.49
N LEU A 134 14.30 8.90 3.55
CA LEU A 134 13.44 7.73 3.73
C LEU A 134 13.89 6.84 4.89
N ARG A 135 15.20 6.71 5.11
CA ARG A 135 15.75 5.91 6.22
C ARG A 135 15.62 6.58 7.57
N GLU A 136 15.79 7.90 7.60
CA GLU A 136 15.79 8.69 8.83
C GLU A 136 14.37 9.02 9.30
N HIS A 137 13.44 9.21 8.36
CA HIS A 137 12.11 9.76 8.64
C HIS A 137 10.95 8.97 8.01
N GLY A 138 11.22 7.89 7.28
CA GLY A 138 10.18 7.06 6.68
C GLY A 138 9.62 6.02 7.64
N ALA A 139 8.29 6.01 7.78
CA ALA A 139 7.54 4.93 8.44
C ALA A 139 6.77 4.11 7.39
N SER A 140 7.07 2.81 7.30
CA SER A 140 6.23 1.86 6.57
C SER A 140 4.91 1.64 7.32
N ILE A 141 3.80 1.67 6.59
CA ILE A 141 2.46 1.46 7.12
C ILE A 141 1.73 0.47 6.22
N HIS A 142 1.10 -0.55 6.82
CA HIS A 142 0.18 -1.46 6.16
C HIS A 142 -1.22 -1.26 6.74
N ILE A 143 -2.22 -1.11 5.89
CA ILE A 143 -3.61 -0.89 6.27
C ILE A 143 -4.48 -1.89 5.54
N TYR A 144 -5.37 -2.58 6.24
CA TYR A 144 -6.37 -3.42 5.59
C TYR A 144 -7.70 -3.42 6.32
N ASP A 145 -8.76 -3.64 5.55
CA ASP A 145 -10.08 -3.96 6.08
C ASP A 145 -10.11 -5.44 6.53
N PRO A 146 -10.40 -5.76 7.81
CA PRO A 146 -10.40 -7.14 8.26
C PRO A 146 -11.49 -8.01 7.62
N VAL A 147 -12.50 -7.41 6.97
CA VAL A 147 -13.63 -8.09 6.34
C VAL A 147 -13.29 -8.49 4.89
N TRP A 148 -13.36 -9.79 4.60
CA TRP A 148 -13.17 -10.33 3.25
C TRP A 148 -14.20 -9.78 2.26
N GLY A 149 -13.77 -9.41 1.06
CA GLY A 149 -14.65 -8.92 -0.01
C GLY A 149 -15.18 -7.50 0.17
N ARG A 150 -14.98 -6.87 1.34
CA ARG A 150 -15.48 -5.53 1.58
C ARG A 150 -14.52 -4.50 0.99
N ASP A 151 -15.06 -3.72 0.06
CA ASP A 151 -14.29 -2.74 -0.71
C ASP A 151 -14.80 -1.29 -0.52
N ASP A 152 -15.96 -1.10 0.09
CA ASP A 152 -16.63 0.20 0.15
C ASP A 152 -16.24 1.06 1.38
N ARG A 153 -15.40 0.57 2.30
CA ARG A 153 -15.04 1.28 3.55
C ARG A 153 -13.63 1.84 3.58
N LEU A 154 -12.62 1.06 3.16
CA LEU A 154 -11.22 1.46 3.29
C LEU A 154 -10.91 2.70 2.43
N TRP A 155 -11.34 2.71 1.17
CA TRP A 155 -11.00 3.77 0.22
C TRP A 155 -11.62 5.13 0.58
N PRO A 156 -12.91 5.24 0.96
CA PRO A 156 -13.45 6.50 1.45
C PRO A 156 -12.78 6.99 2.74
N ALA A 157 -12.43 6.08 3.66
CA ALA A 157 -11.71 6.44 4.88
C ALA A 157 -10.32 7.01 4.59
N LEU A 158 -9.59 6.38 3.65
CA LEU A 158 -8.29 6.85 3.17
C LEU A 158 -8.39 8.21 2.45
N ALA A 159 -9.43 8.44 1.65
CA ALA A 159 -9.68 9.75 1.05
C ALA A 159 -9.99 10.81 2.12
N GLY A 160 -10.63 10.42 3.24
CA GLY A 160 -10.92 11.30 4.37
C GLY A 160 -9.69 11.75 5.15
N VAL A 161 -8.64 10.91 5.27
CA VAL A 161 -7.43 11.27 6.03
C VAL A 161 -6.51 12.26 5.32
N VAL A 162 -6.74 12.54 4.03
CA VAL A 162 -5.93 13.47 3.22
C VAL A 162 -6.66 14.76 2.86
N ARG A 163 -7.92 14.90 3.26
CA ARG A 163 -8.64 16.19 3.28
C ARG A 163 -8.20 17.01 4.50
#